data_AF-A0A3D1GEU6-F1
#
_entry.id   AF-A0A3D1GEU6-F1
#
_cell.length_a   1.000
_cell.length_b   1.000
_cell.length_c   1.000
_cell.angle_alpha   90.00
_cell.angle_beta   90.00
_cell.angle_gamma   90.00
#
_symmetry.space_group_name_H-M   'P 1'
#
loop_
_entity.id
_entity.type
_entity.pdbx_description
1 polymer ?
#
loop_
_entity_poly.entity_id
_entity_poly.type
_entity_poly.pdbx_seq_one_letter_code
_entity_poly.pdbx_strand_id
1 'polypeptide(L)'
;MKIKMVPRAEISSSRKKSSKYAPLIEALSKLRPGGDAIQVKYGNEKELSSARNVVYAFNREYDKKVKSRKDTQNKTVFFYLK
;
A
#
# COMPACT_ATOMS: atom_id res chain seq x y z
N MET A 1 -9.36 -18.48 -18.89
CA MET A 1 -9.05 -18.35 -17.44
C MET A 1 -9.99 -19.29 -16.69
N LYS A 2 -9.47 -20.22 -15.88
CA LYS A 2 -10.30 -21.15 -15.07
C LYS A 2 -10.45 -20.57 -13.66
N ILE A 3 -11.67 -20.33 -13.21
CA ILE A 3 -11.98 -19.69 -11.92
C ILE A 3 -12.60 -20.77 -11.02
N LYS A 4 -12.03 -20.99 -9.83
CA LYS A 4 -12.55 -21.92 -8.81
C LYS A 4 -12.71 -21.16 -7.49
N MET A 5 -13.87 -21.29 -6.85
CA MET A 5 -14.07 -20.79 -5.48
C MET A 5 -13.45 -21.76 -4.48
N VAL A 6 -12.67 -21.23 -3.55
CA VAL A 6 -11.98 -21.99 -2.49
C VAL A 6 -12.29 -21.35 -1.13
N PRO A 7 -12.51 -22.13 -0.06
CA PRO A 7 -12.82 -21.59 1.27
C PRO A 7 -11.70 -20.70 1.81
N ARG A 8 -12.05 -19.51 2.34
CA ARG A 8 -11.07 -18.54 2.87
C ARG A 8 -10.24 -19.10 4.03
N ALA A 9 -10.80 -20.02 4.80
CA ALA A 9 -10.14 -20.66 5.94
C ALA A 9 -8.89 -21.47 5.51
N GLU A 10 -8.92 -22.11 4.35
CA GLU A 10 -7.81 -22.94 3.83
C GLU A 10 -6.62 -22.12 3.32
N ILE A 11 -6.83 -20.82 3.07
CA ILE A 11 -5.86 -19.90 2.46
C ILE A 11 -5.27 -18.95 3.52
N SER A 12 -5.74 -19.02 4.76
CA SER A 12 -5.34 -18.16 5.86
C SER A 12 -3.94 -18.49 6.38
N SER A 13 -2.91 -18.33 5.54
CA SER A 13 -1.54 -18.21 6.04
C SER A 13 -1.42 -16.83 6.69
N SER A 14 -1.44 -16.78 8.02
CA SER A 14 -1.12 -15.60 8.82
C SER A 14 0.36 -15.22 8.66
N ARG A 15 0.77 -14.84 7.45
CA ARG A 15 2.03 -14.14 7.25
C ARG A 15 1.80 -12.73 7.79
N LYS A 16 2.23 -12.50 9.03
CA LYS A 16 2.40 -11.15 9.60
C LYS A 16 3.13 -10.29 8.55
N LYS A 17 2.39 -9.45 7.83
CA LYS A 17 2.92 -8.52 6.83
C LYS A 17 3.68 -7.43 7.58
N SER A 18 4.92 -7.64 8.04
CA SER A 18 5.53 -6.62 8.90
C SER A 18 7.06 -6.58 8.95
N SER A 19 7.76 -6.55 7.81
CA SER A 19 9.08 -5.91 7.85
C SER A 19 9.27 -4.88 6.75
N LYS A 20 9.10 -5.28 5.48
CA LYS A 20 9.45 -4.40 4.35
C LYS A 20 8.64 -3.09 4.27
N TYR A 21 7.35 -3.12 4.66
CA TYR A 21 6.46 -1.95 4.55
C TYR A 21 6.07 -1.33 5.88
N ALA A 22 6.64 -1.80 7.01
CA ALA A 22 6.40 -1.16 8.30
C ALA A 22 6.75 0.34 8.30
N PRO A 23 7.88 0.78 7.70
CA PRO A 23 8.20 2.21 7.61
C PRO A 23 7.18 3.02 6.81
N LEU A 24 6.56 2.40 5.80
CA LEU A 24 5.51 3.05 5.01
C LEU A 24 4.25 3.28 5.87
N ILE A 25 3.85 2.28 6.67
CA ILE A 25 2.67 2.41 7.55
C ILE A 25 2.90 3.50 8.60
N GLU A 26 4.08 3.55 9.21
CA GLU A 26 4.44 4.62 10.15
C GLU A 26 4.48 6.00 9.50
N ALA A 27 4.91 6.11 8.24
CA ALA A 27 4.85 7.37 7.53
C ALA A 27 3.40 7.77 7.20
N LEU A 28 2.54 6.81 6.83
CA LEU A 28 1.12 7.06 6.53
C LEU A 28 0.34 7.55 7.76
N SER A 29 0.70 7.11 8.97
CA SER A 29 0.04 7.58 10.20
C SER A 29 0.30 9.07 10.46
N LYS A 30 1.48 9.56 10.04
CA LYS A 30 1.93 10.96 10.20
C LYS A 30 1.41 11.91 9.11
N LEU A 31 0.85 11.41 8.01
CA LEU A 31 0.27 12.24 6.95
C LEU A 31 -0.87 13.12 7.48
N ARG A 32 -0.91 14.37 6.99
CA ARG A 32 -1.97 15.34 7.26
C ARG A 32 -2.67 15.74 5.96
N PRO A 33 -4.00 15.98 5.98
CA PRO A 33 -4.72 16.51 4.81
C PRO A 33 -4.14 17.86 4.37
N GLY A 34 -3.91 18.04 3.07
CA GLY A 34 -3.34 19.27 2.51
C GLY A 34 -1.86 19.52 2.84
N GLY A 35 -1.19 18.59 3.53
CA GLY A 35 0.22 18.66 3.88
C GLY A 35 1.11 17.88 2.92
N ASP A 36 2.21 17.35 3.46
CA ASP A 36 3.26 16.68 2.71
C ASP A 36 2.80 15.37 2.05
N ALA A 37 3.56 14.93 1.04
CA ALA A 37 3.41 13.63 0.40
C ALA A 37 4.59 12.71 0.74
N ILE A 38 4.31 11.42 0.90
CA ILE A 38 5.34 10.38 1.07
C ILE A 38 5.81 9.94 -0.31
N GLN A 39 7.11 10.00 -0.55
CA GLN A 39 7.73 9.46 -1.75
C GLN A 39 8.26 8.04 -1.51
N VAL A 40 7.92 7.10 -2.37
CA VAL A 40 8.40 5.71 -2.32
C VAL A 40 8.95 5.31 -3.68
N LYS A 41 10.24 4.94 -3.73
CA LYS A 41 10.84 4.32 -4.92
C LYS A 41 10.46 2.85 -5.00
N TYR A 42 10.24 2.35 -6.21
CA TYR A 42 9.97 0.94 -6.47
C TYR A 42 10.89 0.41 -7.57
N GLY A 43 11.36 -0.83 -7.44
CA GLY A 43 12.21 -1.47 -8.45
C GLY A 43 11.42 -2.02 -9.63
N ASN A 44 10.20 -2.51 -9.36
CA ASN A 44 9.32 -3.13 -10.37
C ASN A 44 7.83 -2.91 -10.06
N GLU A 45 6.97 -3.27 -11.01
CA GLU A 45 5.52 -3.07 -10.88
C GLU A 45 4.87 -3.95 -9.79
N LYS A 46 5.47 -5.11 -9.47
CA LYS A 46 5.00 -5.97 -8.38
C LYS A 46 5.19 -5.29 -7.02
N GLU A 47 6.30 -4.60 -6.85
CA GLU A 47 6.61 -3.82 -5.65
C GLU A 47 5.68 -2.61 -5.50
N LEU A 48 5.45 -1.87 -6.59
CA LEU A 48 4.45 -0.80 -6.62
C LEU A 48 3.06 -1.29 -6.22
N SER A 49 2.64 -2.43 -6.79
CA SER A 49 1.33 -3.02 -6.48
C SER A 49 1.24 -3.47 -5.02
N SER A 50 2.34 -4.00 -4.47
CA SER A 50 2.43 -4.39 -3.07
C SER A 50 2.34 -3.18 -2.13
N ALA A 51 3.05 -2.08 -2.44
CA ALA A 51 2.97 -0.85 -1.66
C ALA A 51 1.55 -0.26 -1.66
N ARG A 52 0.89 -0.22 -2.83
CA ARG A 52 -0.52 0.21 -2.94
C ARG A 52 -1.46 -0.66 -2.11
N ASN A 53 -1.29 -1.97 -2.14
CA ASN A 53 -2.11 -2.89 -1.35
C ASN A 53 -1.97 -2.66 0.17
N VAL A 54 -0.78 -2.27 0.64
CA VAL A 54 -0.57 -1.87 2.03
C VAL A 54 -1.33 -0.59 2.34
N VAL A 55 -1.23 0.43 1.48
CA VAL A 55 -1.95 1.70 1.63
C VAL A 55 -3.47 1.48 1.62
N TYR A 56 -3.98 0.60 0.75
CA TYR A 56 -5.41 0.26 0.73
C TYR A 56 -5.88 -0.53 1.95
N ALA A 57 -5.01 -1.36 2.54
CA ALA A 57 -5.30 -1.99 3.81
C ALA A 57 -5.36 -0.93 4.94
N PHE A 58 -4.36 -0.06 5.00
CA PHE A 58 -4.30 1.06 5.95
C PHE A 58 -5.54 1.97 5.85
N ASN A 59 -5.94 2.35 4.63
CA ASN A 59 -7.14 3.16 4.41
C ASN A 59 -8.40 2.50 4.96
N ARG A 60 -8.54 1.16 4.83
CA ARG A 60 -9.69 0.42 5.36
C ARG A 60 -9.66 0.26 6.88
N GLU A 61 -8.48 0.14 7.46
CA GLU A 61 -8.30 -0.05 8.91
C GLU A 61 -8.46 1.25 9.69
N TYR A 62 -7.99 2.38 9.13
CA TYR A 62 -7.96 3.68 9.81
C TYR A 62 -8.92 4.72 9.22
N ASP A 63 -9.86 4.29 8.36
CA ASP A 63 -10.81 5.15 7.62
C ASP A 63 -10.17 6.39 6.97
N LYS A 64 -8.95 6.23 6.44
CA LYS A 64 -8.21 7.30 5.77
C LYS A 64 -8.40 7.23 4.25
N LYS A 65 -8.30 8.39 3.58
CA LYS A 65 -8.40 8.51 2.12
C LYS A 65 -7.05 8.83 1.48
N VAL A 66 -6.03 8.03 1.78
CA VAL A 66 -4.70 8.21 1.16
C VAL A 66 -4.78 7.86 -0.32
N LYS A 67 -4.39 8.82 -1.17
CA LYS A 67 -4.28 8.68 -2.61
C LYS A 67 -2.86 8.35 -3.03
N SER A 68 -2.71 7.82 -4.24
CA SER A 68 -1.39 7.57 -4.83
C SER A 68 -1.24 8.20 -6.21
N ARG A 69 -0.07 8.75 -6.52
CA ARG A 69 0.31 9.22 -7.86
C ARG A 69 1.61 8.53 -8.28
N LYS A 70 1.60 7.87 -9.44
CA LYS A 70 2.77 7.19 -10.00
C LYS A 70 3.57 8.17 -10.87
N ASP A 71 4.88 8.15 -10.70
CA ASP A 71 5.86 8.69 -11.63
C ASP A 71 6.66 7.53 -12.22
N THR A 72 6.35 7.21 -13.48
CA THR A 72 6.98 6.10 -14.21
C THR A 72 8.44 6.39 -14.55
N GLN A 73 8.80 7.65 -14.80
CA GLN A 73 10.14 8.04 -15.24
C GLN A 73 11.15 7.82 -14.12
N ASN A 74 10.80 8.27 -12.91
CA ASN A 74 11.66 8.14 -11.74
C ASN A 74 11.41 6.87 -10.92
N LYS A 75 10.59 5.93 -11.44
CA LYS A 75 10.14 4.71 -10.74
C LYS A 75 9.73 4.98 -9.30
N THR A 76 8.88 5.98 -9.14
CA THR A 76 8.49 6.53 -7.85
C THR A 76 6.97 6.59 -7.73
N VAL A 77 6.44 6.39 -6.54
CA VAL A 77 5.03 6.62 -6.22
C VAL A 77 4.93 7.56 -5.03
N PHE A 78 4.03 8.51 -5.13
CA PHE A 78 3.73 9.48 -4.10
C PHE A 78 2.42 9.11 -3.41
N PHE A 79 2.37 9.16 -2.08
CA PHE A 79 1.17 8.96 -1.28
C PHE A 79 0.84 10.21 -0.48
N TYR A 80 -0.42 10.64 -0.52
CA TYR A 80 -0.86 11.87 0.15
C TYR A 80 -2.32 11.74 0.59
N LEU A 81 -2.70 12.45 1.66
CA LEU A 81 -4.09 12.55 2.09
C LEU A 81 -4.81 13.62 1.27
N LYS A 82 -5.98 13.27 0.74
CA LYS A 82 -6.92 14.24 0.20
C LYS A 82 -7.78 14.81 1.33
#